data_AF-A0A508TV69-F1
#
_entry.id   AF-A0A508TV69-F1
#
_cell.length_a   1.000
_cell.length_b   1.000
_cell.length_c   1.000
_cell.angle_alpha   90.00
_cell.angle_beta   90.00
_cell.angle_gamma   90.00
#
_symmetry.space_group_name_H-M   'P 1'
#
loop_
_entity.id
_entity.type
_entity.pdbx_description
1 polymer ?
#
loop_
_entity_poly.entity_id
_entity_poly.type
_entity_poly.pdbx_seq_one_letter_code
_entity_poly.pdbx_strand_id
1 'polypeptide(L)'
;MKLSSFVVLAVAACAGALSTAQAQEAAGKAQAAAFDKRMFAGPLGAKSLACFVRRYDANHLAQHPKQKVSAMKLLVEAKTVPQDKTINYSFRVGIQYRDRPGNFDSGGYCNHALPTKAGRVTAYECGVDCEGGGLTVALSNDNKSATARIGRIMVSDRSKPDAEPAEMQTDGSDDKVFRVDRAEASECAELVTDRNSPPSATSDRLQVMGLK
;
A
#
# COMPACT_ATOMS: atom_id res chain seq x y z
N MET A 1 -70.08 -37.11 -22.46
CA MET A 1 -70.05 -35.63 -22.46
C MET A 1 -68.67 -35.17 -21.99
N LYS A 2 -67.95 -34.45 -22.89
CA LYS A 2 -66.97 -33.35 -22.72
C LYS A 2 -65.81 -33.52 -21.71
N LEU A 3 -64.54 -33.67 -22.13
CA LEU A 3 -63.54 -32.67 -22.61
C LEU A 3 -63.16 -31.59 -21.58
N SER A 4 -61.92 -31.61 -21.05
CA SER A 4 -60.79 -30.75 -21.50
C SER A 4 -59.68 -30.55 -20.46
N SER A 5 -58.44 -30.57 -20.97
CA SER A 5 -57.12 -30.23 -20.42
C SER A 5 -57.03 -28.92 -19.62
N PHE A 6 -55.96 -28.75 -18.81
CA PHE A 6 -54.92 -27.72 -19.01
C PHE A 6 -53.62 -28.05 -18.22
N VAL A 7 -52.50 -27.98 -18.93
CA VAL A 7 -51.10 -27.99 -18.47
C VAL A 7 -50.56 -26.57 -18.71
N VAL A 8 -49.94 -25.90 -17.72
CA VAL A 8 -48.90 -24.85 -17.89
C VAL A 8 -48.10 -24.76 -16.56
N LEU A 9 -46.87 -25.29 -16.48
CA LEU A 9 -45.56 -24.64 -16.72
C LEU A 9 -45.22 -23.49 -15.76
N ALA A 10 -44.33 -23.75 -14.80
CA ALA A 10 -43.55 -22.73 -14.09
C ALA A 10 -42.07 -23.11 -14.12
N VAL A 11 -41.40 -22.75 -15.22
CA VAL A 11 -39.94 -22.72 -15.32
C VAL A 11 -39.57 -21.32 -15.77
N ALA A 12 -38.90 -20.54 -14.92
CA ALA A 12 -37.87 -19.54 -15.26
C ALA A 12 -37.70 -18.49 -14.15
N ALA A 13 -36.74 -18.70 -13.25
CA ALA A 13 -36.21 -17.62 -12.41
C ALA A 13 -34.76 -17.89 -11.96
N CYS A 14 -33.87 -18.27 -12.89
CA CYS A 14 -32.43 -18.43 -12.59
C CYS A 14 -31.50 -17.59 -13.49
N ALA A 15 -32.03 -16.79 -14.42
CA ALA A 15 -31.20 -16.07 -15.40
C ALA A 15 -30.64 -14.72 -14.90
N GLY A 16 -31.16 -14.14 -13.80
CA GLY A 16 -30.78 -12.79 -13.35
C GLY A 16 -29.55 -12.71 -12.43
N ALA A 17 -29.19 -13.80 -11.73
CA ALA A 17 -28.13 -13.78 -10.72
C ALA A 17 -26.70 -13.87 -11.30
N LEU A 18 -26.54 -14.43 -12.50
CA LEU A 18 -25.23 -14.56 -13.16
C LEU A 18 -24.73 -13.23 -13.73
N SER A 19 -25.63 -12.38 -14.24
CA SER A 19 -25.26 -11.11 -14.87
C SER A 19 -24.78 -10.05 -13.88
N THR A 20 -25.28 -10.06 -12.65
CA THR A 20 -24.90 -9.07 -11.62
C THR A 20 -23.50 -9.34 -11.07
N ALA A 21 -23.13 -10.60 -10.85
CA ALA A 21 -21.81 -10.98 -10.36
C ALA A 21 -20.69 -10.61 -11.35
N GLN A 22 -20.88 -10.91 -12.64
CA GLN A 22 -19.90 -10.59 -13.68
C GLN A 22 -19.72 -9.08 -13.89
N ALA A 23 -20.82 -8.32 -13.83
CA ALA A 23 -20.76 -6.86 -13.92
C ALA A 23 -20.05 -6.24 -12.70
N GLN A 24 -20.28 -6.79 -11.50
CA GLN A 24 -19.62 -6.33 -10.28
C GLN A 24 -18.12 -6.63 -10.28
N GLU A 25 -17.70 -7.79 -10.79
CA GLU A 25 -16.28 -8.14 -10.95
C GLU A 25 -15.57 -7.22 -11.95
N ALA A 26 -16.19 -6.96 -13.10
CA ALA A 26 -15.64 -6.07 -14.13
C ALA A 26 -15.50 -4.63 -13.61
N ALA A 27 -16.51 -4.13 -12.89
CA ALA A 27 -16.46 -2.82 -12.24
C ALA A 27 -15.34 -2.75 -11.18
N GLY A 28 -15.15 -3.81 -10.40
CA GLY A 28 -14.06 -3.92 -9.42
C GLY A 28 -12.68 -3.84 -10.07
N LYS A 29 -12.46 -4.56 -11.17
CA LYS A 29 -11.19 -4.52 -11.93
C LYS A 29 -10.91 -3.13 -12.50
N ALA A 30 -11.92 -2.46 -13.06
CA ALA A 30 -11.78 -1.10 -13.58
C ALA A 30 -11.45 -0.08 -12.48
N GLN A 31 -12.06 -0.21 -11.31
CA GLN A 31 -11.78 0.64 -10.15
C GLN A 31 -10.35 0.42 -9.61
N ALA A 32 -9.89 -0.83 -9.53
CA ALA A 32 -8.52 -1.15 -9.13
C ALA A 32 -7.49 -0.55 -10.11
N ALA A 33 -7.69 -0.74 -11.42
CA ALA A 33 -6.81 -0.17 -12.44
C ALA A 33 -6.79 1.37 -12.42
N ALA A 34 -7.94 2.01 -12.18
CA ALA A 34 -8.01 3.46 -12.02
C ALA A 34 -7.28 3.94 -10.76
N PHE A 35 -7.35 3.19 -9.66
CA PHE A 35 -6.60 3.48 -8.44
C PHE A 35 -5.09 3.34 -8.67
N ASP A 36 -4.64 2.27 -9.32
CA ASP A 36 -3.22 2.07 -9.65
C ASP A 36 -2.68 3.23 -10.48
N LYS A 37 -3.40 3.63 -11.54
CA LYS A 37 -3.01 4.77 -12.37
C LYS A 37 -2.83 6.05 -11.56
N ARG A 38 -3.67 6.26 -10.55
CA ARG A 38 -3.57 7.41 -9.62
C ARG A 38 -2.42 7.25 -8.63
N MET A 39 -2.22 6.05 -8.06
CA MET A 39 -1.15 5.78 -7.12
C MET A 39 0.21 6.04 -7.77
N PHE A 40 0.44 5.48 -8.95
CA PHE A 40 1.73 5.51 -9.65
C PHE A 40 1.88 6.66 -10.65
N ALA A 41 0.93 7.62 -10.63
CA ALA A 41 0.91 8.80 -11.49
C ALA A 41 1.04 8.49 -13.00
N GLY A 42 0.57 7.33 -13.44
CA GLY A 42 0.76 6.86 -14.80
C GLY A 42 0.36 5.39 -15.00
N PRO A 43 0.45 4.87 -16.24
CA PRO A 43 0.29 3.44 -16.50
C PRO A 43 1.41 2.64 -15.81
N LEU A 44 1.09 1.41 -15.38
CA LEU A 44 2.08 0.53 -14.79
C LEU A 44 3.06 0.02 -15.85
N GLY A 45 4.36 0.11 -15.55
CA GLY A 45 5.43 -0.52 -16.32
C GLY A 45 5.88 -1.85 -15.71
N ALA A 46 7.08 -2.31 -16.11
CA ALA A 46 7.71 -3.49 -15.50
C ALA A 46 7.95 -3.31 -14.00
N LYS A 47 8.29 -2.08 -13.59
CA LYS A 47 8.42 -1.61 -12.22
C LYS A 47 7.90 -0.17 -12.15
N SER A 48 7.01 0.11 -11.21
CA SER A 48 6.45 1.45 -10.97
C SER A 48 6.57 1.78 -9.48
N LEU A 49 6.97 3.01 -9.16
CA LEU A 49 7.20 3.45 -7.78
C LEU A 49 6.31 4.66 -7.47
N ALA A 50 5.75 4.67 -6.26
CA ALA A 50 5.09 5.82 -5.69
C ALA A 50 5.75 6.15 -4.34
N CYS A 51 6.41 7.30 -4.26
CA CYS A 51 7.05 7.79 -3.04
C CYS A 51 6.19 8.86 -2.37
N PHE A 52 6.05 8.76 -1.06
CA PHE A 52 5.40 9.75 -0.22
C PHE A 52 6.25 10.02 1.02
N VAL A 53 6.31 11.27 1.44
CA VAL A 53 7.15 11.70 2.57
C VAL A 53 6.38 12.65 3.46
N ARG A 54 6.63 12.55 4.76
CA ARG A 54 6.24 13.55 5.74
C ARG A 54 7.43 13.84 6.66
N ARG A 55 7.68 15.12 6.92
CA ARG A 55 8.63 15.59 7.93
C ARG A 55 7.91 16.59 8.81
N TYR A 56 8.10 16.49 10.11
CA TYR A 56 7.51 17.39 11.08
C TYR A 56 8.62 18.27 11.67
N ASP A 57 8.40 19.58 11.63
CA ASP A 57 9.33 20.53 12.24
C ASP A 57 9.16 20.57 13.76
N ALA A 58 10.06 21.29 14.42
CA ALA A 58 10.07 21.43 15.86
C ALA A 58 8.79 22.09 16.41
N ASN A 59 8.16 23.01 15.66
CA ASN A 59 6.95 23.68 16.10
C ASN A 59 5.75 22.72 16.09
N HIS A 60 5.60 21.94 15.02
CA HIS A 60 4.60 20.87 14.95
C HIS A 60 4.80 19.87 16.08
N LEU A 61 6.02 19.37 16.27
CA LEU A 61 6.29 18.36 17.31
C LEU A 61 6.09 18.91 18.74
N ALA A 62 6.29 20.22 18.97
CA ALA A 62 5.98 20.86 20.23
C ALA A 62 4.45 20.94 20.49
N GLN A 63 3.67 21.17 19.44
CA GLN A 63 2.20 21.17 19.51
C GLN A 63 1.60 19.76 19.61
N HIS A 64 2.36 18.73 19.21
CA HIS A 64 2.00 17.32 19.26
C HIS A 64 2.90 16.53 20.21
N PRO A 65 2.79 16.75 21.53
CA PRO A 65 3.70 16.15 22.51
C PRO A 65 3.57 14.63 22.63
N LYS A 66 2.52 14.01 22.07
CA LYS A 66 2.39 12.54 22.03
C LYS A 66 3.00 11.94 20.77
N GLN A 67 3.30 12.73 19.74
CA GLN A 67 3.86 12.26 18.49
C GLN A 67 5.35 11.93 18.62
N LYS A 68 5.71 10.66 18.44
CA LYS A 68 7.08 10.15 18.49
C LYS A 68 7.77 10.21 17.13
N VAL A 69 7.02 9.98 16.05
CA VAL A 69 7.57 9.99 14.69
C VAL A 69 7.83 11.43 14.24
N SER A 70 9.08 11.73 13.92
CA SER A 70 9.50 13.04 13.39
C SER A 70 9.50 13.06 11.85
N ALA A 71 9.70 11.92 11.21
CA ALA A 71 9.57 11.78 9.77
C ALA A 71 9.13 10.37 9.37
N MET A 72 8.38 10.30 8.28
CA MET A 72 7.92 9.08 7.64
C MET A 72 8.17 9.15 6.14
N LYS A 73 8.66 8.06 5.58
CA LYS A 73 8.70 7.81 4.14
C LYS A 73 7.87 6.56 3.85
N LEU A 74 7.06 6.61 2.81
CA LEU A 74 6.29 5.48 2.31
C LEU A 74 6.62 5.30 0.83
N LEU A 75 7.16 4.13 0.50
CA LEU A 75 7.36 3.68 -0.86
C LEU A 75 6.33 2.58 -1.13
N VAL A 76 5.56 2.74 -2.20
CA VAL A 76 4.73 1.66 -2.75
C VAL A 76 5.32 1.30 -4.10
N GLU A 77 5.50 0.00 -4.35
CA GLU A 77 6.02 -0.55 -5.60
C GLU A 77 4.98 -1.46 -6.24
N ALA A 78 4.83 -1.35 -7.55
CA ALA A 78 4.15 -2.33 -8.39
C ALA A 78 5.16 -2.93 -9.36
N LYS A 79 5.32 -4.25 -9.30
CA LYS A 79 6.26 -5.00 -10.15
C LYS A 79 5.52 -6.08 -10.93
N THR A 80 5.70 -6.07 -12.25
CA THR A 80 5.15 -7.12 -13.12
C THR A 80 6.06 -8.35 -13.04
N VAL A 81 5.51 -9.50 -12.67
CA VAL A 81 6.22 -10.79 -12.67
C VAL A 81 6.20 -11.36 -14.10
N PRO A 82 7.36 -11.52 -14.77
CA PRO A 82 7.38 -11.90 -16.18
C PRO A 82 6.75 -13.26 -16.49
N GLN A 83 6.85 -14.20 -15.54
CA GLN A 83 6.39 -15.58 -15.70
C GLN A 83 4.87 -15.70 -15.63
N ASP A 84 4.25 -15.03 -14.65
CA ASP A 84 2.82 -15.17 -14.37
C ASP A 84 1.97 -14.03 -14.95
N LYS A 85 2.63 -12.97 -15.47
CA LYS A 85 2.01 -11.71 -15.92
C LYS A 85 1.11 -11.08 -14.84
N THR A 86 1.39 -11.38 -13.58
CA THR A 86 0.74 -10.80 -12.41
C THR A 86 1.51 -9.58 -11.92
N ILE A 87 0.80 -8.68 -11.27
CA ILE A 87 1.41 -7.49 -10.66
C ILE A 87 1.48 -7.73 -9.16
N ASN A 88 2.71 -7.74 -8.65
CA ASN A 88 2.96 -7.79 -7.21
C ASN A 88 3.07 -6.36 -6.69
N TYR A 89 2.31 -6.07 -5.65
CA TYR A 89 2.41 -4.80 -4.93
C TYR A 89 3.18 -5.05 -3.64
N SER A 90 4.11 -4.16 -3.34
CA SER A 90 4.87 -4.17 -2.10
C SER A 90 4.96 -2.76 -1.54
N PHE A 91 5.29 -2.68 -0.25
CA PHE A 91 5.54 -1.41 0.39
C PHE A 91 6.82 -1.46 1.21
N ARG A 92 7.38 -0.27 1.42
CA ARG A 92 8.38 0.00 2.44
C ARG A 92 8.02 1.27 3.17
N VAL A 93 8.17 1.26 4.48
CA VAL A 93 8.02 2.44 5.33
C VAL A 93 9.33 2.70 6.03
N GLY A 94 9.83 3.93 5.94
CA GLY A 94 10.98 4.42 6.68
C GLY A 94 10.51 5.38 7.77
N ILE A 95 11.00 5.21 8.99
CA ILE A 95 10.56 5.96 10.17
C ILE A 95 11.77 6.56 10.87
N GLN A 96 11.65 7.83 11.26
CA GLN A 96 12.56 8.48 12.17
C GLN A 96 11.77 8.91 13.41
N TYR A 97 12.34 8.65 14.58
CA TYR A 97 11.79 9.09 15.86
C TYR A 97 12.48 10.36 16.34
N ARG A 98 11.78 11.18 17.11
CA ARG A 98 12.35 12.40 17.71
C ARG A 98 13.19 12.13 18.96
N ASP A 99 12.90 11.04 19.68
CA ASP A 99 13.46 10.74 21.00
C ASP A 99 14.48 9.60 20.98
N ARG A 100 14.73 8.98 19.83
CA ARG A 100 15.81 8.01 19.64
C ARG A 100 16.43 8.10 18.25
N PRO A 101 17.76 8.06 18.14
CA PRO A 101 18.43 7.98 16.85
C PRO A 101 18.22 6.59 16.25
N GLY A 102 18.24 6.52 14.92
CA GLY A 102 18.16 5.29 14.15
C GLY A 102 17.46 5.49 12.82
N ASN A 103 17.64 4.53 11.91
CA ASN A 103 17.02 4.53 10.60
C ASN A 103 16.12 3.30 10.50
N PHE A 104 14.91 3.44 11.05
CA PHE A 104 13.99 2.33 11.14
C PHE A 104 13.25 2.13 9.83
N ASP A 105 13.09 0.88 9.42
CA ASP A 105 12.22 0.56 8.30
C ASP A 105 11.44 -0.75 8.51
N SER A 106 10.40 -0.89 7.72
CA SER A 106 9.60 -2.11 7.62
C SER A 106 9.10 -2.25 6.18
N GLY A 107 8.69 -3.45 5.82
CA GLY A 107 8.22 -3.75 4.48
C GLY A 107 7.44 -5.03 4.39
N GLY A 108 6.78 -5.19 3.25
CA GLY A 108 6.04 -6.40 2.94
C GLY A 108 5.24 -6.25 1.67
N TYR A 109 4.18 -7.01 1.55
CA TYR A 109 3.31 -7.05 0.36
C TYR A 109 2.06 -6.21 0.58
N CYS A 110 1.43 -5.80 -0.52
CA CYS A 110 0.11 -5.20 -0.52
C CYS A 110 -0.84 -6.06 -1.36
N ASN A 111 -2.06 -6.20 -0.90
CA ASN A 111 -3.14 -6.74 -1.70
C ASN A 111 -3.49 -5.79 -2.85
N HIS A 112 -4.14 -6.31 -3.88
CA HIS A 112 -4.79 -5.46 -4.88
C HIS A 112 -5.73 -4.46 -4.21
N ALA A 113 -5.86 -3.30 -4.83
CA ALA A 113 -6.66 -2.22 -4.27
C ALA A 113 -8.11 -2.67 -4.07
N LEU A 114 -8.58 -2.71 -2.82
CA LEU A 114 -9.92 -3.15 -2.47
C LEU A 114 -10.86 -1.94 -2.36
N PRO A 115 -12.12 -2.06 -2.81
CA PRO A 115 -13.14 -1.08 -2.49
C PRO A 115 -13.42 -1.14 -0.98
N THR A 116 -13.24 -0.02 -0.27
CA THR A 116 -13.62 0.06 1.15
C THR A 116 -15.13 -0.02 1.31
N LYS A 117 -15.62 -0.38 2.52
CA LYS A 117 -17.05 -0.58 2.85
C LYS A 117 -18.00 0.58 2.46
N ALA A 118 -17.47 1.77 2.16
CA ALA A 118 -18.25 2.93 1.70
C ALA A 118 -18.29 3.09 0.16
N GLY A 119 -17.74 2.15 -0.62
CA GLY A 119 -17.80 2.13 -2.09
C GLY A 119 -17.10 3.29 -2.81
N ARG A 120 -16.37 4.15 -2.08
CA ARG A 120 -15.81 5.42 -2.61
C ARG A 120 -14.29 5.54 -2.50
N VAL A 121 -13.66 4.80 -1.60
CA VAL A 121 -12.22 4.85 -1.40
C VAL A 121 -11.64 3.49 -1.71
N THR A 122 -10.82 3.42 -2.74
CA THR A 122 -9.95 2.26 -2.96
C THR A 122 -8.68 2.47 -2.15
N ALA A 123 -8.21 1.44 -1.47
CA ALA A 123 -6.99 1.48 -0.66
C ALA A 123 -6.19 0.19 -0.84
N TYR A 124 -4.88 0.27 -0.61
CA TYR A 124 -4.07 -0.93 -0.42
C TYR A 124 -4.11 -1.34 1.05
N GLU A 125 -4.33 -2.62 1.27
CA GLU A 125 -4.11 -3.28 2.54
C GLU A 125 -2.77 -4.01 2.46
N CYS A 126 -1.82 -3.59 3.29
CA CYS A 126 -0.46 -4.06 3.24
C CYS A 126 -0.09 -4.79 4.53
N GLY A 127 0.57 -5.93 4.39
CA GLY A 127 0.99 -6.81 5.48
C GLY A 127 2.50 -6.97 5.53
N VAL A 128 3.06 -7.00 6.73
CA VAL A 128 4.43 -7.42 7.01
C VAL A 128 4.41 -8.93 7.25
N ASP A 129 5.40 -9.63 6.70
CA ASP A 129 5.51 -11.09 6.84
C ASP A 129 5.66 -11.54 8.31
N CYS A 130 5.37 -12.81 8.57
CA CYS A 130 5.59 -13.48 9.86
C CYS A 130 4.98 -12.74 11.07
N GLU A 131 3.71 -12.35 10.97
CA GLU A 131 3.00 -11.62 12.02
C GLU A 131 3.59 -10.24 12.35
N GLY A 132 4.36 -9.66 11.43
CA GLY A 132 4.89 -8.31 11.56
C GLY A 132 3.79 -7.23 11.55
N GLY A 133 2.55 -7.58 11.22
CA GLY A 133 1.38 -6.71 11.24
C GLY A 133 1.09 -6.05 9.88
N GLY A 134 0.63 -4.80 9.84
CA GLY A 134 0.28 -4.15 8.57
C GLY A 134 -0.18 -2.69 8.67
N LEU A 135 -0.40 -2.10 7.50
CA LEU A 135 -0.90 -0.74 7.33
C LEU A 135 -1.83 -0.63 6.11
N THR A 136 -2.71 0.37 6.15
CA THR A 136 -3.58 0.71 5.01
C THR A 136 -3.08 1.98 4.34
N VAL A 137 -2.96 1.96 3.01
CA VAL A 137 -2.58 3.11 2.19
C VAL A 137 -3.78 3.57 1.37
N ALA A 138 -4.27 4.78 1.64
CA ALA A 138 -5.35 5.40 0.89
C ALA A 138 -4.86 6.70 0.23
N LEU A 139 -5.18 6.90 -1.05
CA LEU A 139 -4.79 8.12 -1.76
C LEU A 139 -5.83 9.24 -1.52
N SER A 140 -5.35 10.46 -1.35
CA SER A 140 -6.20 11.66 -1.37
C SER A 140 -6.89 11.85 -2.72
N ASN A 141 -8.02 12.57 -2.72
CA ASN A 141 -8.80 12.82 -3.94
C ASN A 141 -8.02 13.59 -5.02
N ASP A 142 -7.12 14.49 -4.61
CA ASP A 142 -6.28 15.28 -5.53
C ASP A 142 -4.99 14.56 -5.94
N ASN A 143 -4.76 13.34 -5.44
CA ASN A 143 -3.59 12.49 -5.69
C ASN A 143 -2.26 13.05 -5.19
N LYS A 144 -2.27 14.15 -4.42
CA LYS A 144 -1.05 14.83 -3.95
C LYS A 144 -0.53 14.29 -2.63
N SER A 145 -1.33 13.51 -1.93
CA SER A 145 -0.95 12.87 -0.66
C SER A 145 -1.58 11.49 -0.52
N ALA A 146 -1.03 10.67 0.38
CA ALA A 146 -1.63 9.44 0.85
C ALA A 146 -1.80 9.50 2.37
N THR A 147 -2.73 8.70 2.87
CA THR A 147 -2.86 8.40 4.29
C THR A 147 -2.31 6.99 4.53
N ALA A 148 -1.29 6.89 5.38
CA ALA A 148 -0.79 5.63 5.92
C ALA A 148 -1.41 5.43 7.32
N ARG A 149 -2.38 4.51 7.42
CA ARG A 149 -2.96 4.11 8.70
C ARG A 149 -2.20 2.91 9.21
N ILE A 150 -1.49 3.09 10.33
CA ILE A 150 -0.68 2.05 10.94
C ILE A 150 -1.57 1.21 11.86
N GLY A 151 -1.56 -0.11 11.66
CA GLY A 151 -2.09 -1.05 12.63
C GLY A 151 -1.04 -1.31 13.71
N ARG A 152 -0.59 -2.56 13.78
CA ARG A 152 0.68 -2.95 14.41
C ARG A 152 1.68 -3.14 13.28
N ILE A 153 2.91 -2.62 13.37
CA ILE A 153 3.98 -2.98 12.44
C ILE A 153 5.29 -3.21 13.20
N MET A 154 6.05 -4.24 12.83
CA MET A 154 7.43 -4.44 13.31
C MET A 154 8.40 -3.66 12.45
N VAL A 155 9.37 -2.98 13.05
CA VAL A 155 10.40 -2.18 12.39
C VAL A 155 11.79 -2.63 12.83
N SER A 156 12.73 -2.61 11.89
CA SER A 156 14.14 -2.93 12.13
C SER A 156 14.99 -1.67 11.99
N ASP A 157 16.02 -1.53 12.81
CA ASP A 157 17.01 -0.46 12.61
C ASP A 157 17.99 -0.90 11.53
N ARG A 158 17.98 -0.23 10.37
CA ARG A 158 18.88 -0.57 9.25
C ARG A 158 20.36 -0.49 9.60
N SER A 159 20.72 0.27 10.64
CA SER A 159 22.11 0.34 11.11
C SER A 159 22.51 -0.86 11.99
N LYS A 160 21.56 -1.69 12.39
CA LYS A 160 21.75 -2.85 13.28
C LYS A 160 20.97 -4.06 12.73
N PRO A 161 21.43 -4.66 11.62
CA PRO A 161 20.68 -5.72 10.92
C PRO A 161 20.48 -7.00 11.76
N ASP A 162 21.35 -7.25 12.75
CA ASP A 162 21.25 -8.41 13.64
C ASP A 162 20.40 -8.14 14.90
N ALA A 163 19.86 -6.91 15.04
CA ALA A 163 18.98 -6.59 16.15
C ALA A 163 17.56 -7.11 15.87
N GLU A 164 16.93 -7.64 16.91
CA GLU A 164 15.54 -8.07 16.85
C GLU A 164 14.62 -6.90 16.44
N PRO A 165 13.69 -7.12 15.48
CA PRO A 165 12.69 -6.12 15.14
C PRO A 165 11.88 -5.72 16.37
N ALA A 166 11.55 -4.43 16.47
CA ALA A 166 10.72 -3.91 17.54
C ALA A 166 9.38 -3.44 16.96
N GLU A 167 8.33 -3.45 17.78
CA GLU A 167 7.07 -2.82 17.34
C GLU A 167 7.29 -1.31 17.14
N MET A 168 6.72 -0.77 16.06
CA MET A 168 6.71 0.67 15.80
C MET A 168 6.06 1.38 16.99
N GLN A 169 6.75 2.38 17.53
CA GLN A 169 6.24 3.17 18.63
C GLN A 169 5.09 4.04 18.13
N THR A 170 3.89 3.53 18.40
CA THR A 170 2.60 4.15 18.10
C THR A 170 1.75 4.28 19.37
N ASP A 171 2.40 4.22 20.53
CA ASP A 171 1.80 4.42 21.85
C ASP A 171 1.32 5.87 22.07
N GLY A 172 1.89 6.81 21.31
CA GLY A 172 1.30 8.13 21.09
C GLY A 172 0.01 8.05 20.28
N SER A 173 -1.06 8.71 20.76
CA SER A 173 -2.32 8.85 20.00
C SER A 173 -2.14 9.47 18.61
N ASP A 174 -1.03 10.17 18.40
CA ASP A 174 -0.74 10.96 17.21
C ASP A 174 0.01 10.15 16.13
N ASP A 175 0.43 8.92 16.43
CA ASP A 175 1.26 8.08 15.56
C ASP A 175 0.50 6.88 14.95
N LYS A 176 -0.81 7.00 14.76
CA LYS A 176 -1.66 5.95 14.16
C LYS A 176 -2.01 6.21 12.70
N VAL A 177 -2.02 7.47 12.29
CA VAL A 177 -2.46 7.88 10.96
C VAL A 177 -1.56 9.01 10.48
N PHE A 178 -0.83 8.75 9.41
CA PHE A 178 0.08 9.72 8.82
C PHE A 178 -0.46 10.17 7.48
N ARG A 179 -0.66 11.48 7.33
CA ARG A 179 -0.72 12.07 5.99
C ARG A 179 0.72 12.22 5.49
N VAL A 180 1.01 11.59 4.36
CA VAL A 180 2.29 11.65 3.65
C VAL A 180 2.08 12.31 2.30
N ASP A 181 2.90 13.31 1.96
CA ASP A 181 2.76 14.08 0.73
C ASP A 181 3.56 13.38 -0.38
N ARG A 182 3.03 13.37 -1.61
CA ARG A 182 3.71 12.74 -2.75
C ARG A 182 5.04 13.44 -3.00
N ALA A 183 6.07 12.63 -3.24
CA ALA A 183 7.42 13.10 -3.49
C ALA A 183 8.02 12.39 -4.71
N GLU A 184 9.13 12.91 -5.19
CA GLU A 184 9.93 12.26 -6.22
C GLU A 184 10.49 10.92 -5.71
N ALA A 185 10.66 9.93 -6.59
CA ALA A 185 11.12 8.60 -6.21
C ALA A 185 12.50 8.62 -5.51
N SER A 186 13.34 9.61 -5.83
CA SER A 186 14.67 9.81 -5.22
C SER A 186 14.60 10.09 -3.71
N GLU A 187 13.51 10.68 -3.20
CA GLU A 187 13.30 10.87 -1.77
C GLU A 187 13.09 9.55 -1.03
N CYS A 188 12.73 8.46 -1.71
CA CYS A 188 12.59 7.13 -1.15
C CYS A 188 13.71 6.18 -1.59
N ALA A 189 14.79 6.67 -2.22
CA ALA A 189 15.82 5.83 -2.82
C ALA A 189 16.42 4.83 -1.84
N GLU A 190 16.56 5.19 -0.57
CA GLU A 190 17.11 4.29 0.45
C GLU A 190 16.16 3.17 0.90
N LEU A 191 14.88 3.24 0.52
CA LEU A 191 13.87 2.20 0.75
C LEU A 191 13.71 1.27 -0.46
N VAL A 192 14.20 1.66 -1.62
CA VAL A 192 14.18 0.81 -2.81
C VAL A 192 15.15 -0.35 -2.57
N THR A 193 14.63 -1.58 -2.60
CA THR A 193 15.46 -2.78 -2.58
C THR A 193 15.17 -3.62 -3.80
N ASP A 194 16.18 -3.81 -4.65
CA ASP A 194 16.14 -4.80 -5.72
C ASP A 194 16.49 -6.17 -5.15
N ARG A 195 15.61 -6.77 -4.35
CA ARG A 195 15.91 -8.08 -3.74
C ARG A 195 14.74 -9.04 -3.78
N ASN A 196 14.85 -10.02 -4.68
CA ASN A 196 14.66 -11.40 -4.26
C ASN A 196 15.87 -11.75 -3.34
N SER A 197 15.68 -11.85 -2.02
CA SER A 197 16.67 -12.28 -0.98
C SER A 197 17.68 -11.25 -0.39
N PRO A 198 18.11 -11.39 0.90
CA PRO A 198 18.36 -10.34 1.93
C PRO A 198 19.72 -9.61 1.79
N PRO A 199 19.99 -8.48 2.51
CA PRO A 199 20.87 -7.39 2.10
C PRO A 199 22.38 -7.70 2.20
N SER A 200 23.12 -7.35 1.14
CA SER A 200 24.58 -7.44 1.03
C SER A 200 25.08 -6.41 0.02
N ALA A 201 25.65 -5.33 0.53
CA ALA A 201 26.69 -4.51 -0.08
C ALA A 201 26.44 -3.83 -1.47
N THR A 202 26.21 -2.52 -1.40
CA THR A 202 27.06 -1.47 -2.02
C THR A 202 27.25 -1.38 -3.55
N SER A 203 26.42 -1.98 -4.42
CA SER A 203 26.63 -1.83 -5.88
C SER A 203 25.59 -1.03 -6.67
N ASP A 204 24.35 -0.82 -6.20
CA ASP A 204 23.26 -0.36 -7.09
C ASP A 204 22.81 1.09 -6.92
N ARG A 205 23.66 1.97 -6.39
CA ARG A 205 23.34 3.40 -6.29
C ARG A 205 23.26 4.11 -7.65
N LEU A 206 23.77 3.51 -8.73
CA LEU A 206 23.84 4.13 -10.06
C LEU A 206 22.57 3.96 -10.90
N GLN A 207 21.85 2.84 -10.83
CA GLN A 207 20.69 2.64 -11.70
C GLN A 207 19.46 3.47 -11.30
N VAL A 208 19.33 3.83 -10.03
CA VAL A 208 18.21 4.64 -9.53
C VAL A 208 18.35 6.12 -9.93
N MET A 209 19.55 6.59 -10.29
CA MET A 209 19.80 8.00 -10.61
C MET A 209 19.70 8.37 -12.10
N GLY A 210 19.34 7.43 -12.98
CA GLY A 210 19.14 7.72 -14.41
C GLY A 210 20.38 8.26 -15.14
N LEU A 211 21.58 8.04 -14.58
CA LEU A 211 22.84 8.33 -15.25
C LEU A 211 23.25 7.07 -16.02
N LYS A 212 23.16 7.15 -17.34
CA LYS A 212 23.85 6.23 -18.26
C LYS A 212 25.37 6.35 -18.10
#